data_AF-A0A848RWY7-F1
#
_entry.id   AF-A0A848RWY7-F1
#
_cell.length_a   1.000
_cell.length_b   1.000
_cell.length_c   1.000
_cell.angle_alpha   90.00
_cell.angle_beta   90.00
_cell.angle_gamma   90.00
#
_symmetry.space_group_name_H-M   'P 1'
#
loop_
_entity.id
_entity.type
_entity.pdbx_description
1 polymer ?
#
loop_
_entity_poly.entity_id
_entity_poly.type
_entity_poly.pdbx_seq_one_letter_code
_entity_poly.pdbx_strand_id
1 'polypeptide(L)'
;MSAEVVIVVDGAPVIARAGTSVAVALTETGRLAWRTTRFGGAPRGLFCGIGVCYDCLVEIDGAPAQRACIVPVADGMKVNTRAGHE
;
A
#
# COMPACT_ATOMS: atom_id res chain seq x y z
N MET A 1 -13.21 -2.44 18.17
CA MET A 1 -11.98 -1.66 18.40
C MET A 1 -10.89 -2.29 17.56
N SER A 2 -10.34 -1.57 16.58
CA SER A 2 -9.23 -2.06 15.76
C SER A 2 -7.94 -1.95 16.57
N ALA A 3 -7.19 -3.04 16.70
CA ALA A 3 -5.89 -3.03 17.38
C ALA A 3 -4.84 -2.30 16.53
N GLU A 4 -3.89 -1.62 17.17
CA GLU A 4 -2.69 -1.12 16.50
C GLU A 4 -1.71 -2.27 16.28
N VAL A 5 -1.12 -2.32 15.09
CA VAL A 5 -0.13 -3.31 14.66
C VAL A 5 1.02 -2.61 13.96
N VAL A 6 2.17 -3.28 13.89
CA VAL A 6 3.34 -2.73 13.20
C VAL A 6 3.52 -3.45 11.88
N ILE A 7 3.56 -2.68 10.80
CA ILE A 7 3.93 -3.15 9.47
C ILE A 7 5.24 -2.49 9.03
N VAL A 8 5.91 -3.04 8.03
CA VAL A 8 7.12 -2.47 7.45
C VAL A 8 6.82 -1.98 6.04
N VAL A 9 6.93 -0.66 5.82
CA VAL A 9 6.72 -0.03 4.51
C VAL A 9 8.05 0.48 3.98
N ASP A 10 8.49 0.00 2.81
CA ASP A 10 9.78 0.37 2.20
C ASP A 10 10.98 0.26 3.17
N GLY A 11 10.94 -0.71 4.09
CA GLY A 11 11.97 -0.91 5.12
C GLY A 11 11.81 -0.07 6.39
N ALA A 12 10.81 0.81 6.47
CA ALA A 12 10.51 1.63 7.65
C ALA A 12 9.31 1.07 8.43
N PRO A 13 9.37 0.98 9.77
CA PRO A 13 8.22 0.58 10.58
C PRO A 13 7.12 1.64 10.54
N VAL A 14 5.87 1.21 10.40
CA VAL A 14 4.66 2.03 10.37
C VAL A 14 3.63 1.42 11.31
N ILE A 15 3.08 2.24 12.21
CA ILE A 15 1.93 1.88 13.03
C ILE A 15 0.69 1.98 12.16
N ALA A 16 -0.11 0.92 12.13
CA ALA A 16 -1.34 0.85 11.36
C ALA A 16 -2.45 0.20 12.18
N ARG A 17 -3.70 0.38 11.74
CA ARG A 17 -4.85 -0.27 12.37
C ARG A 17 -5.12 -1.61 11.70
N ALA A 18 -5.09 -2.69 12.48
CA ALA A 18 -5.40 -4.03 11.99
C ALA A 18 -6.78 -4.06 11.32
N GLY A 19 -6.85 -4.75 10.17
CA GLY A 19 -8.08 -4.91 9.39
C GLY A 19 -8.48 -3.73 8.51
N THR A 20 -7.84 -2.55 8.64
CA THR A 20 -7.97 -1.49 7.61
C THR A 20 -7.22 -1.89 6.35
N SER A 21 -7.48 -1.24 5.21
CA SER A 21 -6.74 -1.57 3.99
C SER A 21 -5.29 -1.08 4.08
N VAL A 22 -4.38 -1.78 3.40
CA VAL A 22 -2.98 -1.33 3.26
C VAL A 22 -2.90 0.06 2.65
N ALA A 23 -3.81 0.41 1.72
CA ALA A 23 -3.87 1.75 1.17
C ALA A 23 -4.20 2.81 2.23
N VAL A 24 -5.10 2.53 3.18
CA VAL A 24 -5.40 3.45 4.29
C VAL A 24 -4.16 3.65 5.15
N ALA A 25 -3.46 2.57 5.52
CA ALA A 25 -2.21 2.66 6.28
C ALA A 25 -1.15 3.50 5.55
N LEU A 26 -1.00 3.36 4.24
CA LEU A 26 -0.11 4.20 3.44
C LEU A 26 -0.55 5.68 3.45
N THR A 27 -1.84 5.97 3.29
CA THR A 27 -2.33 7.36 3.32
C THR A 27 -2.18 8.02 4.69
N GLU A 28 -2.29 7.26 5.79
CA GLU A 28 -2.06 7.77 7.15
C GLU A 28 -0.60 8.20 7.37
N THR A 29 0.36 7.70 6.57
CA THR A 29 1.76 8.20 6.53
C THR A 29 1.95 9.48 5.71
N GLY A 30 0.87 10.06 5.16
CA GLY A 30 0.91 11.21 4.25
C GLY A 30 1.17 10.85 2.78
N ARG A 31 1.24 9.55 2.43
CA ARG A 31 1.51 9.09 1.06
C ARG A 31 0.21 8.88 0.29
N LEU A 32 -0.14 9.84 -0.57
CA LEU A 32 -1.30 9.73 -1.47
C LEU A 32 -0.94 9.07 -2.81
N ALA A 33 0.32 9.11 -3.19
CA ALA A 33 0.88 8.44 -4.36
C ALA A 33 2.19 7.75 -3.98
N TRP A 34 2.43 6.58 -4.56
CA TRP A 34 3.61 5.77 -4.27
C TRP A 34 4.19 5.06 -5.47
N ARG A 35 3.53 5.16 -6.63
CA ARG A 35 4.12 4.77 -7.91
C ARG A 35 3.83 5.81 -8.98
N THR A 36 4.34 5.58 -10.17
CA THR A 36 4.08 6.41 -11.36
C THR A 36 3.64 5.56 -12.55
N THR A 37 2.92 6.14 -13.50
CA THR A 37 2.66 5.48 -14.78
C THR A 37 3.95 5.31 -15.57
N ARG A 38 4.09 4.18 -16.27
CA ARG A 38 5.24 3.91 -17.14
C ARG A 38 5.47 5.02 -18.18
N PHE A 39 4.38 5.52 -18.76
CA PHE A 39 4.41 6.62 -19.72
C PHE A 39 3.89 7.88 -19.04
N GLY A 40 4.63 8.99 -19.17
CA GLY A 40 4.24 10.30 -18.65
C GLY A 40 4.42 10.51 -17.13
N GLY A 41 4.81 9.48 -16.37
CA GLY A 41 5.20 9.65 -14.95
C GLY A 41 4.08 10.13 -14.02
N ALA A 42 2.81 9.96 -14.40
CA ALA A 42 1.69 10.44 -13.60
C ALA A 42 1.63 9.68 -12.26
N PRO A 43 1.49 10.37 -11.12
CA PRO A 43 1.47 9.74 -9.81
C PRO A 43 0.24 8.84 -9.65
N ARG A 44 0.42 7.65 -9.08
CA ARG A 44 -0.66 6.69 -8.77
C ARG A 44 -0.56 6.21 -7.32
N GLY A 45 -1.72 5.91 -6.76
CA GLY A 45 -1.90 5.47 -5.38
C GLY A 45 -3.36 5.09 -5.12
N LEU A 46 -3.91 5.52 -3.98
CA LEU A 46 -5.32 5.29 -3.67
C LEU A 46 -6.21 6.18 -4.54
N PHE A 47 -7.04 5.56 -5.39
CA PHE A 47 -8.03 6.24 -6.23
C PHE A 47 -9.44 5.69 -6.01
N CYS A 48 -9.74 4.50 -6.54
CA CYS A 48 -11.11 3.95 -6.48
C CYS A 48 -11.52 3.36 -5.12
N GLY A 49 -10.55 2.94 -4.28
CA GLY A 49 -10.83 2.25 -3.01
C GLY A 49 -11.46 0.85 -3.10
N ILE A 50 -11.93 0.42 -4.28
CA ILE A 50 -12.74 -0.81 -4.45
C ILE A 50 -12.05 -1.92 -5.26
N GLY A 51 -10.77 -1.76 -5.62
CA GLY A 51 -9.98 -2.81 -6.26
C GLY A 51 -10.12 -2.96 -7.79
N VAL A 52 -10.75 -2.00 -8.48
CA VAL A 52 -11.00 -2.07 -9.93
C VAL A 52 -10.01 -1.30 -10.81
N CYS A 53 -9.42 -0.21 -10.30
CA CYS A 53 -8.59 0.68 -11.13
C CYS A 53 -7.12 0.24 -11.26
N TYR A 54 -6.65 -0.66 -10.39
CA TYR A 54 -5.25 -1.06 -10.31
C TYR A 54 -4.26 0.10 -10.11
N ASP A 55 -4.65 1.25 -9.53
CA ASP A 55 -3.73 2.37 -9.26
C ASP A 55 -2.96 2.26 -7.93
N CYS A 56 -3.42 1.39 -7.04
CA CYS A 56 -2.88 1.21 -5.69
C CYS A 56 -1.95 0.00 -5.57
N LEU A 57 -1.28 -0.41 -6.66
CA LEU A 57 -0.45 -1.61 -6.66
C LEU A 57 0.77 -1.45 -5.74
N VAL A 58 1.07 -2.53 -5.02
CA VAL A 58 2.23 -2.71 -4.14
C VAL A 58 2.65 -4.19 -4.18
N GLU A 59 3.82 -4.50 -3.65
CA GLU A 59 4.19 -5.85 -3.24
C GLU A 59 3.91 -6.02 -1.75
N ILE A 60 3.36 -7.18 -1.36
CA ILE A 60 3.06 -7.52 0.04
C ILE A 60 3.62 -8.89 0.33
N ASP A 61 4.52 -8.98 1.31
CA ASP A 61 5.16 -10.24 1.73
C ASP A 61 5.78 -11.03 0.57
N GLY A 62 6.36 -10.31 -0.41
CA GLY A 62 6.96 -10.88 -1.62
C GLY A 62 5.98 -11.20 -2.74
N ALA A 63 4.67 -11.05 -2.53
CA ALA A 63 3.67 -11.18 -3.60
C ALA A 63 3.53 -9.85 -4.35
N PRO A 64 3.86 -9.78 -5.66
CA PRO A 64 3.79 -8.54 -6.43
C PRO A 64 2.35 -8.19 -6.83
N ALA A 65 2.16 -6.97 -7.33
CA ALA A 65 0.93 -6.48 -7.95
C ALA A 65 -0.35 -6.67 -7.09
N GLN A 66 -0.21 -6.54 -5.77
CA GLN A 66 -1.33 -6.58 -4.84
C GLN A 66 -2.04 -5.23 -4.81
N ARG A 67 -3.37 -5.27 -4.72
CA ARG A 67 -4.20 -4.05 -4.65
C ARG A 67 -4.30 -3.59 -3.20
N ALA A 68 -3.49 -2.61 -2.81
CA ALA A 68 -3.43 -2.13 -1.44
C ALA A 68 -4.81 -1.71 -0.87
N CYS A 69 -5.73 -1.26 -1.71
CA CYS A 69 -7.06 -0.81 -1.28
C CYS A 69 -8.00 -1.91 -0.76
N ILE A 70 -7.73 -3.19 -1.06
CA ILE A 70 -8.59 -4.31 -0.65
C ILE A 70 -7.85 -5.38 0.16
N VAL A 71 -6.55 -5.22 0.37
CA VAL A 71 -5.78 -6.11 1.25
C VAL A 71 -5.86 -5.55 2.68
N PRO A 72 -6.39 -6.30 3.66
CA PRO A 72 -6.41 -5.87 5.04
C PRO A 72 -5.01 -5.93 5.66
N VAL A 73 -4.68 -4.95 6.48
CA VAL A 73 -3.45 -4.88 7.27
C VAL A 73 -3.44 -5.98 8.33
N ALA A 74 -2.32 -6.67 8.43
CA ALA A 74 -2.00 -7.65 9.46
C ALA A 74 -0.65 -7.31 10.10
N ASP A 75 -0.45 -7.72 11.36
CA ASP A 75 0.81 -7.49 12.08
C ASP A 75 1.99 -8.16 11.38
N GLY A 76 3.14 -7.48 11.37
CA GLY A 76 4.38 -7.97 10.76
C GLY A 76 4.41 -7.95 9.23
N MET A 77 3.33 -7.49 8.56
CA MET A 77 3.25 -7.40 7.10
C MET A 77 4.36 -6.50 6.53
N LYS A 78 4.95 -6.93 5.40
CA LYS A 78 5.97 -6.18 4.67
C LYS A 78 5.39 -5.66 3.37
N VAL A 79 5.34 -4.34 3.23
CA VAL A 79 4.83 -3.64 2.05
C VAL A 79 5.99 -2.96 1.33
N ASN A 80 6.13 -3.24 0.04
CA ASN A 80 7.07 -2.58 -0.83
C ASN A 80 6.31 -1.81 -1.91
N THR A 81 6.41 -0.49 -1.89
CA THR A 81 5.74 0.39 -2.84
C THR A 81 6.54 0.64 -4.12
N ARG A 82 7.81 0.23 -4.13
CA ARG A 82 8.78 0.47 -5.21
C ARG A 82 8.87 -0.71 -6.19
N ALA A 83 8.22 -1.83 -5.88
CA ALA A 83 8.17 -2.99 -6.76
C ALA A 83 7.51 -2.62 -8.11
N GLY A 84 8.25 -2.75 -9.21
CA GLY A 84 7.80 -2.38 -10.57
C GLY A 84 8.29 -1.03 -11.10
N HIS A 85 9.26 -0.39 -10.45
CA HIS A 85 9.97 0.81 -10.95
C HIS A 85 11.26 0.49 -11.74
N GLU A 86 11.45 -0.75 -12.16
CA GLU A 86 12.59 -1.24 -12.96
C GLU A 86 12.24 -1.47 -14.44
#